data_AF-A0A3D1RP19-F1
#
_entry.id   AF-A0A3D1RP19-F1
#
_cell.length_a   1.000
_cell.length_b   1.000
_cell.length_c   1.000
_cell.angle_alpha   90.00
_cell.angle_beta   90.00
_cell.angle_gamma   90.00
#
_symmetry.space_group_name_H-M   'P 1'
#
loop_
_entity.id
_entity.type
_entity.pdbx_description
1 polymer ?
#
loop_
_entity_poly.entity_id
_entity_poly.type
_entity_poly.pdbx_seq_one_letter_code
_entity_poly.pdbx_strand_id
1 'polypeptide(L)'
;MLANKTGLMDTNYQQKRYTIAYAFSLERKELIALALSQDEYLKPVYDLRNMMFMIGLIALLFACAAAWRIIISITKPINDMMDAVQSIESGQLDSYIPQNGIPLELSKLGHSFDSMRKSLQHFLSQINATVKTLQNSSCELDGTAQKLKQESDHVTATMFQVSKNVKKQMDSVEATRQLISGLKESAHEINHRNLTSVEISQDVLSMSEQGRNSIGEVIEKMDGICDSAKLIERAFERLEEKLQQTLSINTSIEGIAGNTKMLALNATIEAARAGAYGKAFAVVAEE
;
A
#
# COMPACT_ATOMS: atom_id res chain seq x y z
N MET A 1 -11.96 21.38 -151.31
CA MET A 1 -12.47 20.51 -150.21
C MET A 1 -12.14 21.12 -148.84
N LEU A 2 -12.75 22.27 -148.51
CA LEU A 2 -12.58 22.95 -147.20
C LEU A 2 -13.95 23.25 -146.54
N ALA A 3 -15.01 22.56 -146.95
CA ALA A 3 -16.39 22.92 -146.65
C ALA A 3 -16.94 22.33 -145.33
N ASN A 4 -16.12 21.92 -144.36
CA ASN A 4 -16.65 21.41 -143.07
C ASN A 4 -15.66 21.42 -141.89
N LYS A 5 -14.77 22.43 -141.77
CA LYS A 5 -13.86 22.54 -140.62
C LYS A 5 -14.37 23.62 -139.66
N THR A 6 -15.02 23.21 -138.58
CA THR A 6 -15.09 24.00 -137.34
C THR A 6 -13.86 23.67 -136.51
N GLY A 7 -13.29 24.66 -135.84
CA GLY A 7 -12.11 24.45 -135.00
C GLY A 7 -11.97 25.55 -133.95
N LEU A 8 -11.34 25.16 -132.84
CA LEU A 8 -10.86 26.08 -131.82
C LEU A 8 -9.34 26.15 -131.94
N MET A 9 -8.79 27.35 -131.91
CA MET A 9 -7.35 27.57 -131.89
C MET A 9 -7.03 28.65 -130.88
N ASP A 10 -6.16 28.32 -129.93
CA ASP A 10 -5.62 29.31 -129.03
C ASP A 10 -4.43 30.00 -129.71
N THR A 11 -4.43 31.32 -129.70
CA THR A 11 -3.32 32.13 -130.21
C THR A 11 -2.95 33.21 -129.21
N ASN A 12 -1.70 33.63 -129.26
CA ASN A 12 -1.20 34.71 -128.43
C ASN A 12 -0.99 35.92 -129.32
N TYR A 13 -1.75 36.99 -129.09
CA TYR A 13 -1.69 38.20 -129.90
C TYR A 13 -1.56 39.42 -128.98
N GLN A 14 -0.55 40.27 -129.21
CA GLN A 14 -0.26 41.46 -128.38
C GLN A 14 -0.20 41.16 -126.86
N GLN A 15 0.54 40.11 -126.47
CA GLN A 15 0.67 39.64 -125.07
C GLN A 15 -0.64 39.19 -124.38
N LYS A 16 -1.76 39.10 -125.11
CA LYS A 16 -3.02 38.54 -124.61
C LYS A 16 -3.33 37.22 -125.29
N ARG A 17 -3.84 36.28 -124.51
CA ARG A 17 -4.29 34.99 -125.02
C ARG A 17 -5.69 35.13 -125.58
N TYR A 18 -5.89 34.71 -126.83
CA TYR A 18 -7.19 34.67 -127.48
C TYR A 18 -7.53 33.24 -127.83
N THR A 19 -8.76 32.84 -127.58
CA THR A 19 -9.33 31.62 -128.14
C THR A 19 -10.12 32.00 -129.39
N ILE A 20 -9.65 31.56 -130.54
CA ILE A 20 -10.28 31.81 -131.84
C ILE A 20 -11.15 30.60 -132.19
N ALA A 21 -12.45 30.82 -132.29
CA ALA A 21 -13.38 29.88 -132.89
C ALA A 21 -13.56 30.26 -134.37
N TYR A 22 -13.31 29.33 -135.29
CA TYR A 22 -13.54 29.57 -136.71
C TYR A 22 -14.48 28.54 -137.31
N ALA A 23 -15.35 29.00 -138.21
CA ALA A 23 -16.30 28.20 -138.96
C ALA A 23 -16.46 28.74 -140.38
N PHE A 24 -16.60 27.85 -141.36
CA PHE A 24 -16.79 28.22 -142.76
C PHE A 24 -18.29 28.24 -143.10
N SER A 25 -18.81 29.39 -143.57
CA SER A 25 -20.22 29.52 -143.97
C SER A 25 -20.41 29.13 -145.44
N LEU A 26 -21.18 28.06 -145.69
CA LEU A 26 -21.46 27.60 -147.07
C LEU A 26 -22.33 28.58 -147.88
N GLU A 27 -23.21 29.36 -147.22
CA GLU A 27 -24.08 30.33 -147.90
C GLU A 27 -23.33 31.57 -148.40
N ARG A 28 -22.34 32.05 -147.65
CA ARG A 28 -21.56 33.26 -148.01
C ARG A 28 -20.19 32.99 -148.63
N LYS A 29 -19.71 31.74 -148.62
CA LYS A 29 -18.35 31.33 -149.05
C LYS A 29 -17.22 32.06 -148.29
N GLU A 30 -17.45 32.45 -147.04
CA GLU A 30 -16.49 33.17 -146.19
C GLU A 30 -16.16 32.38 -144.91
N LEU A 31 -14.93 32.56 -144.40
CA LEU A 31 -14.50 32.03 -143.11
C LEU A 31 -14.79 33.06 -142.02
N ILE A 32 -15.69 32.72 -141.10
CA ILE A 32 -16.02 33.55 -139.95
C ILE A 32 -15.13 33.08 -138.80
N ALA A 33 -14.29 33.98 -138.29
CA ALA A 33 -13.47 33.74 -137.11
C ALA A 33 -13.89 34.72 -136.00
N LEU A 34 -14.20 34.18 -134.83
CA LEU A 34 -14.49 34.92 -133.62
C LEU A 34 -13.29 34.76 -132.68
N ALA A 35 -12.59 35.85 -132.39
CA ALA A 35 -11.51 35.87 -131.42
C ALA A 35 -12.03 36.41 -130.08
N LEU A 36 -12.04 35.57 -129.03
CA LEU A 36 -12.40 35.98 -127.68
C LEU A 36 -11.15 36.06 -126.81
N SER A 37 -10.97 37.17 -126.12
CA SER A 37 -9.88 37.33 -125.15
C SER A 37 -10.09 36.37 -123.98
N GLN A 38 -9.11 35.50 -123.71
CA GLN A 38 -9.15 34.61 -122.54
C GLN A 38 -9.21 35.42 -121.25
N ASP A 39 -8.54 36.56 -121.17
CA ASP A 39 -8.60 37.44 -120.00
C ASP A 39 -10.01 38.00 -119.76
N GLU A 40 -10.80 38.16 -120.81
CA GLU A 40 -12.14 38.76 -120.74
C GLU A 40 -13.21 37.70 -120.43
N TYR A 41 -13.13 36.51 -121.05
CA TYR A 41 -14.04 35.41 -120.75
C TYR A 41 -13.70 34.68 -119.42
N LEU A 42 -12.42 34.62 -119.02
CA LEU A 42 -12.01 34.00 -117.75
C LEU A 42 -12.02 34.97 -116.56
N LYS A 43 -12.26 36.28 -116.75
CA LYS A 43 -12.36 37.25 -115.64
C LYS A 43 -13.35 36.81 -114.54
N PRO A 44 -14.59 36.36 -114.86
CA PRO A 44 -15.52 35.86 -113.84
C PRO A 44 -14.99 34.63 -113.09
N VAL A 45 -14.18 33.79 -113.75
CA VAL A 45 -13.54 32.61 -113.14
C VAL A 45 -12.47 33.03 -112.14
N TYR A 46 -11.65 34.02 -112.47
CA TYR A 46 -10.65 34.57 -111.55
C TYR A 46 -11.28 35.30 -110.36
N ASP A 47 -12.38 36.02 -110.56
CA ASP A 47 -13.14 36.69 -109.50
C ASP A 47 -13.77 35.65 -108.55
N LEU A 48 -14.39 34.59 -109.09
CA LEU A 48 -14.94 33.48 -108.31
C LEU A 48 -13.83 32.77 -107.50
N ARG A 49 -12.68 32.50 -108.12
CA ARG A 49 -11.50 31.92 -107.45
C ARG A 49 -11.03 32.79 -106.29
N ASN A 50 -10.87 34.10 -106.51
CA ASN A 50 -10.41 35.02 -105.47
C ASN A 50 -11.43 35.16 -104.33
N MET A 51 -12.73 35.17 -104.65
CA MET A 51 -13.80 35.13 -103.66
C MET A 51 -13.76 33.84 -102.82
N MET A 52 -13.57 32.68 -103.46
CA MET A 52 -13.39 31.41 -102.74
C MET A 52 -12.15 31.42 -101.84
N PHE A 53 -11.03 31.98 -102.30
CA PHE A 53 -9.84 32.14 -101.46
C PHE A 53 -10.09 33.07 -100.26
N MET A 54 -10.79 34.18 -100.44
CA MET A 54 -11.13 35.11 -99.35
C MET A 54 -12.06 34.45 -98.33
N ILE A 55 -13.09 33.74 -98.78
CA ILE A 55 -13.99 32.99 -97.90
C ILE A 55 -13.21 31.91 -97.14
N GLY A 56 -12.34 31.17 -97.84
CA GLY A 56 -11.48 30.15 -97.22
C GLY A 56 -10.54 30.75 -96.18
N LEU A 57 -9.95 31.91 -96.46
CA LEU A 57 -9.06 32.61 -95.53
C LEU A 57 -9.80 33.09 -94.28
N ILE A 58 -10.99 33.67 -94.44
CA ILE A 58 -11.82 34.13 -93.31
C ILE A 58 -12.27 32.92 -92.47
N ALA A 59 -12.70 31.84 -93.11
CA ALA A 59 -13.08 30.61 -92.42
C ALA A 59 -11.90 30.02 -91.62
N LEU A 60 -10.69 30.03 -92.20
CA LEU A 60 -9.47 29.59 -91.53
C LEU A 60 -9.15 30.46 -90.30
N LEU A 61 -9.18 31.79 -90.46
CA LEU A 61 -8.95 32.72 -89.35
C LEU A 61 -9.97 32.54 -88.22
N PHE A 62 -11.24 32.35 -88.56
CA PHE A 62 -12.29 32.09 -87.58
C PHE A 62 -12.07 30.75 -86.85
N ALA A 63 -11.70 29.70 -87.58
CA ALA A 63 -11.36 28.41 -86.99
C ALA A 63 -10.17 28.51 -86.02
N CYS A 64 -9.12 29.25 -86.39
CA CYS A 64 -7.98 29.52 -85.51
C CYS A 64 -8.38 30.32 -84.25
N ALA A 65 -9.21 31.35 -84.40
CA ALA A 65 -9.68 32.15 -83.26
C ALA A 65 -10.58 31.34 -82.31
N ALA A 66 -11.46 30.50 -82.84
CA ALA A 66 -12.30 29.59 -82.06
C ALA A 66 -11.45 28.55 -81.30
N ALA A 67 -10.47 27.93 -81.97
CA ALA A 67 -9.54 26.99 -81.35
C ALA A 67 -8.74 27.66 -80.22
N TRP A 68 -8.21 28.86 -80.46
CA TRP A 68 -7.49 29.64 -79.45
C TRP A 68 -8.37 29.94 -78.22
N ARG A 69 -9.64 30.30 -78.45
CA ARG A 69 -10.59 30.57 -77.35
C ARG A 69 -10.91 29.31 -76.54
N ILE A 70 -11.06 28.15 -77.19
CA ILE A 70 -11.30 26.86 -76.51
C ILE A 70 -10.09 26.47 -75.66
N ILE A 71 -8.86 26.60 -76.19
CA ILE A 71 -7.61 26.28 -75.46
C ILE A 71 -7.52 27.11 -74.17
N ILE A 72 -7.80 28.40 -74.24
CA ILE A 72 -7.74 29.29 -73.06
C ILE A 72 -8.90 29.04 -72.09
N SER A 73 -10.10 28.79 -72.60
CA SER A 73 -11.31 28.65 -71.79
C SER A 73 -11.49 27.29 -71.14
N ILE A 74 -10.88 26.23 -71.67
CA ILE A 74 -11.07 24.84 -71.21
C ILE A 74 -9.74 24.18 -70.89
N THR A 75 -8.81 24.12 -71.83
CA THR A 75 -7.57 23.35 -71.66
C THR A 75 -6.68 23.91 -70.56
N LYS A 76 -6.53 25.24 -70.48
CA LYS A 76 -5.70 25.87 -69.45
C LYS A 76 -6.23 25.63 -68.02
N PRO A 77 -7.51 25.90 -67.69
CA PRO A 77 -8.05 25.58 -66.37
C PRO A 77 -7.96 24.10 -65.99
N ILE A 78 -8.10 23.18 -66.95
CA ILE A 78 -7.93 21.73 -66.70
C ILE A 78 -6.49 21.40 -66.30
N ASN A 79 -5.50 21.98 -66.97
CA ASN A 79 -4.09 21.79 -66.61
C ASN A 79 -3.80 22.38 -65.23
N ASP A 80 -4.28 23.59 -64.93
CA ASP A 80 -4.11 24.21 -63.61
C ASP A 80 -4.72 23.33 -62.48
N MET A 81 -5.85 22.69 -62.74
CA MET A 81 -6.46 21.72 -61.82
C MET A 81 -5.64 20.43 -61.68
N MET A 82 -5.08 19.93 -62.78
CA MET A 82 -4.22 18.75 -62.77
C MET A 82 -2.96 19.00 -61.94
N ASP A 83 -2.35 20.18 -62.10
CA ASP A 83 -1.17 20.60 -61.34
C ASP A 83 -1.50 20.75 -59.84
N ALA A 84 -2.68 21.27 -59.52
CA ALA A 84 -3.15 21.33 -58.13
C ALA A 84 -3.36 19.92 -57.53
N VAL A 85 -3.88 18.97 -58.31
CA VAL A 85 -4.03 17.57 -57.86
C VAL A 85 -2.66 16.91 -57.66
N GLN A 86 -1.71 17.11 -58.57
CA GLN A 86 -0.34 16.62 -58.39
C GLN A 86 0.35 17.24 -57.16
N SER A 87 0.07 18.51 -56.87
CA SER A 87 0.55 19.16 -55.65
C SER A 87 -0.01 18.48 -54.40
N ILE A 88 -1.32 18.18 -54.39
CA ILE A 88 -1.97 17.42 -53.30
C ILE A 88 -1.37 16.02 -53.16
N GLU A 89 -1.08 15.32 -54.26
CA GLU A 89 -0.41 14.01 -54.25
C GLU A 89 0.98 14.08 -53.58
N SER A 90 1.72 15.17 -53.83
CA SER A 90 3.01 15.42 -53.17
C SER A 90 2.90 15.89 -51.71
N GLY A 91 1.69 16.01 -51.16
CA GLY A 91 1.42 16.49 -49.81
C GLY A 91 1.40 18.01 -49.65
N GLN A 92 1.49 18.76 -50.74
CA GLN A 92 1.39 20.22 -50.75
C GLN A 92 -0.06 20.65 -50.94
N LEU A 93 -0.70 21.11 -49.87
CA LEU A 93 -2.12 21.47 -49.87
C LEU A 93 -2.35 22.98 -50.01
N ASP A 94 -1.33 23.77 -50.36
CA ASP A 94 -1.40 25.25 -50.43
C ASP A 94 -1.78 25.79 -51.82
N SER A 95 -1.95 24.91 -52.81
CA SER A 95 -2.27 25.29 -54.18
C SER A 95 -3.69 25.88 -54.32
N TYR A 96 -3.79 27.04 -54.97
CA TYR A 96 -5.06 27.73 -55.27
C TYR A 96 -5.54 27.41 -56.69
N ILE A 97 -6.79 26.94 -56.83
CA ILE A 97 -7.43 26.74 -58.14
C ILE A 97 -8.21 28.02 -58.49
N PRO A 98 -7.87 28.73 -59.58
CA PRO A 98 -8.61 29.92 -59.99
C PRO A 98 -10.07 29.57 -60.31
N GLN A 99 -11.01 30.42 -59.86
CA GLN A 99 -12.46 30.17 -60.01
C GLN A 99 -13.16 31.13 -60.99
N ASN A 100 -12.45 32.16 -61.47
CA ASN A 100 -13.03 33.25 -62.26
C ASN A 100 -12.73 33.06 -63.76
N GLY A 101 -13.75 33.27 -64.62
CA GLY A 101 -13.59 33.27 -66.07
C GLY A 101 -13.60 31.89 -66.74
N ILE A 102 -14.10 30.86 -66.05
CA ILE A 102 -14.12 29.46 -66.49
C ILE A 102 -15.58 29.03 -66.72
N PRO A 103 -15.87 28.11 -67.67
CA PRO A 103 -17.21 27.52 -67.80
C PRO A 103 -17.77 26.97 -66.49
N LEU A 104 -19.10 27.00 -66.36
CA LEU A 104 -19.83 26.67 -65.12
C LEU A 104 -19.48 25.28 -64.58
N GLU A 105 -19.37 24.28 -65.45
CA GLU A 105 -19.07 22.89 -65.12
C GLU A 105 -17.68 22.74 -64.49
N LEU A 106 -16.67 23.41 -65.08
CA LEU A 106 -15.31 23.41 -64.56
C LEU A 106 -15.21 24.21 -63.25
N SER A 107 -15.96 25.30 -63.11
CA SER A 107 -16.03 26.04 -61.84
C SER A 107 -16.57 25.16 -60.70
N LYS A 108 -17.63 24.38 -60.92
CA LYS A 108 -18.16 23.41 -59.93
C LYS A 108 -17.14 22.34 -59.55
N LEU A 109 -16.39 21.85 -60.54
CA LEU A 109 -15.31 20.89 -60.30
C LEU A 109 -14.21 21.52 -59.42
N GLY A 110 -13.84 22.78 -59.67
CA GLY A 110 -12.85 23.52 -58.87
C GLY A 110 -13.25 23.71 -57.42
N HIS A 111 -14.53 24.03 -57.18
CA HIS A 111 -15.09 24.11 -55.82
C HIS A 111 -15.04 22.76 -55.08
N SER A 112 -15.30 21.66 -55.81
CA SER A 112 -15.25 20.32 -55.24
C SER A 112 -13.83 19.92 -54.86
N PHE A 113 -12.84 20.22 -55.72
CA PHE A 113 -11.42 20.02 -55.41
C PHE A 113 -10.94 20.87 -54.23
N ASP A 114 -11.31 22.14 -54.15
CA ASP A 114 -10.93 23.00 -53.01
C ASP A 114 -11.55 22.50 -51.69
N SER A 115 -12.80 22.01 -51.73
CA SER A 115 -13.45 21.41 -50.56
C SER A 115 -12.74 20.13 -50.10
N MET A 116 -12.32 19.28 -51.05
CA MET A 116 -11.52 18.09 -50.75
C MET A 116 -10.16 18.47 -50.13
N ARG A 117 -9.45 19.44 -50.72
CA ARG A 117 -8.17 19.98 -50.21
C ARG A 117 -8.30 20.48 -48.77
N LYS A 118 -9.32 21.30 -48.47
CA LYS A 118 -9.61 21.79 -47.11
C LYS A 118 -9.92 20.66 -46.13
N SER A 119 -10.67 19.65 -46.58
CA SER A 119 -11.01 18.50 -45.75
C SER A 119 -9.78 17.66 -45.40
N LEU A 120 -8.87 17.46 -46.37
CA LEU A 120 -7.57 16.82 -46.15
C LEU A 120 -6.68 17.62 -45.19
N GLN A 121 -6.59 18.95 -45.35
CA GLN A 121 -5.85 19.81 -44.41
C GLN A 121 -6.38 19.68 -42.98
N HIS A 122 -7.70 19.74 -42.81
CA HIS A 122 -8.33 19.59 -41.50
C HIS A 122 -8.05 18.20 -40.90
N PHE A 123 -8.17 17.14 -41.70
CA PHE A 123 -7.88 15.77 -41.26
C PHE A 123 -6.42 15.59 -40.83
N LEU A 124 -5.45 16.13 -41.59
CA LEU A 124 -4.03 16.12 -41.20
C LEU A 124 -3.77 16.91 -39.91
N SER A 125 -4.44 18.05 -39.74
CA SER A 125 -4.37 18.82 -38.49
C SER A 125 -4.90 18.02 -37.30
N GLN A 126 -6.01 17.30 -37.47
CA GLN A 126 -6.56 16.43 -36.43
C GLN A 126 -5.64 15.24 -36.11
N ILE A 127 -5.01 14.64 -37.12
CA ILE A 127 -4.00 13.59 -36.93
C ILE A 127 -2.84 14.12 -36.10
N ASN A 128 -2.27 15.28 -36.46
CA ASN A 128 -1.16 15.88 -35.73
C ASN A 128 -1.53 16.20 -34.27
N ALA A 129 -2.73 16.72 -34.04
CA ALA A 129 -3.24 16.96 -32.68
C ALA A 129 -3.37 15.64 -31.89
N THR A 130 -3.88 14.59 -32.52
CA THR A 130 -4.04 13.26 -31.89
C THR A 130 -2.68 12.63 -31.57
N VAL A 131 -1.71 12.72 -32.50
CA VAL A 131 -0.33 12.24 -32.28
C VAL A 131 0.31 12.97 -31.12
N LYS A 132 0.13 14.30 -31.01
CA LYS A 132 0.66 15.09 -29.90
C LYS A 132 0.03 14.71 -28.55
N THR A 133 -1.29 14.50 -28.52
CA THR A 133 -1.97 13.99 -27.33
C THR A 133 -1.46 12.60 -26.96
N LEU A 134 -1.32 11.69 -27.92
CA LEU A 134 -0.79 10.35 -27.69
C LEU A 134 0.64 10.37 -27.12
N GLN A 135 1.50 11.26 -27.66
CA GLN A 135 2.86 11.46 -27.14
C GLN A 135 2.85 11.95 -25.70
N ASN A 136 1.99 12.92 -25.36
CA ASN A 136 1.84 13.42 -24.00
C ASN A 136 1.35 12.33 -23.05
N SER A 137 0.31 11.58 -23.43
CA SER A 137 -0.21 10.46 -22.64
C SER A 137 0.81 9.35 -22.45
N SER A 138 1.65 9.08 -23.45
CA SER A 138 2.75 8.11 -23.31
C SER A 138 3.81 8.58 -22.31
N CYS A 139 4.11 9.88 -22.27
CA CYS A 139 5.04 10.46 -21.31
C CYS A 139 4.47 10.41 -19.87
N GLU A 140 3.19 10.75 -19.70
CA GLU A 140 2.50 10.62 -18.41
C GLU A 140 2.43 9.17 -17.92
N LEU A 141 2.19 8.23 -18.84
CA LEU A 141 2.17 6.80 -18.55
C LEU A 141 3.54 6.30 -18.08
N ASP A 142 4.63 6.71 -18.75
CA ASP A 142 6.00 6.37 -18.31
C ASP A 142 6.30 6.92 -16.92
N GLY A 143 5.96 8.19 -16.67
CA GLY A 143 6.13 8.80 -15.34
C GLY A 143 5.31 8.09 -14.26
N THR A 144 4.10 7.64 -14.59
CA THR A 144 3.25 6.85 -13.68
C THR A 144 3.84 5.47 -13.43
N ALA A 145 4.37 4.81 -14.46
CA ALA A 145 5.04 3.51 -14.33
C ALA A 145 6.30 3.59 -13.45
N GLN A 146 7.08 4.67 -13.58
CA GLN A 146 8.24 4.91 -12.71
C GLN A 146 7.83 5.12 -11.25
N LYS A 147 6.79 5.91 -10.98
CA LYS A 147 6.24 6.07 -9.62
C LYS A 147 5.73 4.74 -9.06
N LEU A 148 4.99 3.96 -9.85
CA LEU A 148 4.49 2.66 -9.44
C LEU A 148 5.63 1.70 -9.06
N LYS A 149 6.74 1.74 -9.82
CA LYS A 149 7.93 0.96 -9.50
C LYS A 149 8.54 1.36 -8.15
N GLN A 150 8.70 2.67 -7.90
CA GLN A 150 9.22 3.18 -6.63
C GLN A 150 8.33 2.78 -5.44
N GLU A 151 7.02 2.91 -5.59
CA GLU A 151 6.06 2.47 -4.56
C GLU A 151 6.13 0.97 -4.32
N SER A 152 6.29 0.16 -5.37
CA SER A 152 6.46 -1.29 -5.26
C SER A 152 7.75 -1.68 -4.50
N ASP A 153 8.86 -0.98 -4.77
CA ASP A 153 10.11 -1.16 -4.04
C ASP A 153 9.94 -0.79 -2.55
N HIS A 154 9.22 0.30 -2.27
CA HIS A 154 8.92 0.73 -0.90
C HIS A 154 8.03 -0.26 -0.14
N VAL A 155 7.00 -0.81 -0.80
CA VAL A 155 6.16 -1.89 -0.24
C VAL A 155 7.01 -3.12 0.07
N THR A 156 7.92 -3.50 -0.81
CA THR A 156 8.82 -4.65 -0.62
C THR A 156 9.74 -4.44 0.59
N ALA A 157 10.34 -3.25 0.72
CA ALA A 157 11.17 -2.90 1.86
C ALA A 157 10.37 -2.92 3.19
N THR A 158 9.14 -2.40 3.16
CA THR A 158 8.23 -2.42 4.31
C THR A 158 7.88 -3.85 4.71
N MET A 159 7.59 -4.73 3.75
CA MET A 159 7.31 -6.15 4.02
C MET A 159 8.51 -6.87 4.65
N PHE A 160 9.74 -6.55 4.22
CA PHE A 160 10.93 -7.08 4.86
C PHE A 160 11.06 -6.64 6.33
N GLN A 161 10.75 -5.37 6.61
CA GLN A 161 10.76 -4.84 7.97
C GLN A 161 9.66 -5.47 8.85
N VAL A 162 8.46 -5.67 8.30
CA VAL A 162 7.36 -6.37 8.98
C VAL A 162 7.78 -7.80 9.32
N SER A 163 8.35 -8.54 8.38
CA SER A 163 8.86 -9.90 8.61
C SER A 163 9.89 -9.94 9.75
N LYS A 164 10.84 -9.00 9.76
CA LYS A 164 11.82 -8.87 10.84
C LYS A 164 11.17 -8.58 12.19
N ASN A 165 10.15 -7.72 12.23
CA ASN A 165 9.41 -7.40 13.45
C ASN A 165 8.60 -8.60 13.96
N VAL A 166 7.96 -9.35 13.05
CA VAL A 166 7.26 -10.60 13.39
C VAL A 166 8.23 -11.60 14.01
N LYS A 167 9.44 -11.74 13.46
CA LYS A 167 10.46 -12.63 14.04
C LYS A 167 10.85 -12.20 15.47
N LYS A 168 11.10 -10.92 15.69
CA LYS A 168 11.36 -10.37 17.05
C LYS A 168 10.19 -10.62 18.00
N GLN A 169 8.96 -10.48 17.51
CA GLN A 169 7.76 -10.72 18.32
C GLN A 169 7.65 -12.19 18.72
N MET A 170 7.94 -13.12 17.81
CA MET A 170 7.99 -14.55 18.13
C MET A 170 9.04 -14.85 19.21
N ASP A 171 10.24 -14.25 19.12
CA ASP A 171 11.28 -14.44 20.12
C ASP A 171 10.86 -13.89 21.50
N SER A 172 10.14 -12.76 21.54
CA SER A 172 9.55 -12.20 22.77
C SER A 172 8.44 -13.08 23.37
N VAL A 173 7.60 -13.68 22.52
CA VAL A 173 6.56 -14.63 22.95
C VAL A 173 7.19 -15.87 23.57
N GLU A 174 8.28 -16.38 22.98
CA GLU A 174 9.00 -17.53 23.53
C GLU A 174 9.65 -17.20 24.89
N ALA A 175 10.30 -16.04 25.02
CA ALA A 175 10.83 -15.58 26.31
C ALA A 175 9.72 -15.45 27.37
N THR A 176 8.56 -14.92 26.98
CA THR A 176 7.40 -14.80 27.87
C THR A 176 6.88 -16.18 28.29
N ARG A 177 6.83 -17.15 27.38
CA ARG A 177 6.44 -18.53 27.68
C ARG A 177 7.38 -19.17 28.70
N GLN A 178 8.69 -18.93 28.58
CA GLN A 178 9.68 -19.41 29.54
C GLN A 178 9.48 -18.78 30.93
N LEU A 179 9.22 -17.47 30.99
CA LEU A 179 8.92 -16.76 32.24
C LEU A 179 7.66 -17.32 32.92
N ILE A 180 6.59 -17.58 32.16
CA ILE A 180 5.36 -18.18 32.69
C ILE A 180 5.63 -19.59 33.23
N SER A 181 6.45 -20.37 32.54
CA SER A 181 6.85 -21.70 33.02
C SER A 181 7.62 -21.61 34.35
N GLY A 182 8.57 -20.68 34.46
CA GLY A 182 9.30 -20.43 35.70
C GLY A 182 8.38 -19.96 36.83
N LEU A 183 7.40 -19.09 36.53
CA LEU A 183 6.42 -18.62 37.50
C LEU A 183 5.54 -19.75 38.03
N LYS A 184 5.15 -20.70 37.15
CA LYS A 184 4.39 -21.89 37.54
C LYS A 184 5.17 -22.75 38.53
N GLU A 185 6.46 -22.97 38.27
CA GLU A 185 7.32 -23.74 39.17
C GLU A 185 7.46 -23.05 40.53
N SER A 186 7.77 -21.75 40.54
CA SER A 186 7.85 -20.97 41.78
C SER A 186 6.55 -20.97 42.56
N ALA A 187 5.39 -20.89 41.90
CA ALA A 187 4.09 -20.98 42.55
C ALA A 187 3.86 -22.35 43.21
N HIS A 188 4.28 -23.43 42.54
CA HIS A 188 4.22 -24.78 43.09
C HIS A 188 5.13 -24.93 44.32
N GLU A 189 6.35 -24.39 44.26
CA GLU A 189 7.29 -24.39 45.37
C GLU A 189 6.76 -23.60 46.58
N ILE A 190 6.20 -22.41 46.35
CA ILE A 190 5.56 -21.60 47.41
C ILE A 190 4.42 -22.37 48.06
N ASN A 191 3.56 -23.02 47.27
CA ASN A 191 2.45 -23.81 47.80
C ASN A 191 2.95 -24.97 48.67
N HIS A 192 3.99 -25.69 48.22
CA HIS A 192 4.60 -26.75 49.00
C HIS A 192 5.18 -26.21 50.33
N ARG A 193 5.93 -25.11 50.29
CA ARG A 193 6.50 -24.48 51.49
C ARG A 193 5.41 -24.03 52.46
N ASN A 194 4.29 -23.51 51.97
CA ASN A 194 3.14 -23.15 52.81
C ASN A 194 2.53 -24.36 53.51
N LEU A 195 2.35 -25.48 52.81
CA LEU A 195 1.86 -26.72 53.42
C LEU A 195 2.79 -27.22 54.53
N THR A 196 4.10 -27.23 54.27
CA THR A 196 5.10 -27.57 55.29
C THR A 196 5.07 -26.59 56.48
N SER A 197 4.88 -25.29 56.23
CA SER A 197 4.77 -24.30 57.31
C SER A 197 3.54 -24.52 58.19
N VAL A 198 2.41 -24.95 57.60
CA VAL A 198 1.20 -25.30 58.36
C VAL A 198 1.44 -26.52 59.24
N GLU A 199 2.09 -27.56 58.70
CA GLU A 199 2.46 -28.78 59.44
C GLU A 199 3.36 -28.44 60.64
N ILE A 200 4.45 -27.69 60.41
CA ILE A 200 5.35 -27.24 61.49
C ILE A 200 4.60 -26.41 62.54
N SER A 201 3.67 -25.54 62.13
CA SER A 201 2.89 -24.74 63.07
C SER A 201 1.98 -25.60 63.95
N GLN A 202 1.42 -26.67 63.38
CA GLN A 202 0.60 -27.64 64.12
C GLN A 202 1.44 -28.42 65.13
N ASP A 203 2.66 -28.81 64.76
CA ASP A 203 3.61 -29.46 65.67
C ASP A 203 4.00 -28.56 66.83
N VAL A 204 4.29 -27.28 66.55
CA VAL A 204 4.61 -26.27 67.58
C VAL A 204 3.45 -26.06 68.55
N LEU A 205 2.21 -26.03 68.05
CA LEU A 205 1.01 -25.98 68.88
C LEU A 205 0.91 -27.20 69.80
N SER A 206 1.08 -28.41 69.27
CA SER A 206 1.05 -29.64 70.06
C SER A 206 2.14 -29.68 71.13
N MET A 207 3.37 -29.28 70.79
CA MET A 207 4.48 -29.20 71.74
C MET A 207 4.22 -28.16 72.83
N SER A 208 3.61 -27.03 72.48
CA SER A 208 3.24 -25.99 73.45
C SER A 208 2.15 -26.47 74.41
N GLU A 209 1.17 -27.24 73.92
CA GLU A 209 0.16 -27.87 74.78
C GLU A 209 0.76 -28.90 75.73
N GLN A 210 1.69 -29.74 75.24
CA GLN A 210 2.42 -30.68 76.09
C GLN A 210 3.23 -29.95 77.15
N GLY A 211 3.99 -28.92 76.77
CA GLY A 211 4.76 -28.10 77.70
C GLY A 211 3.89 -27.43 78.77
N ARG A 212 2.71 -26.93 78.38
CA ARG A 212 1.71 -26.36 79.31
C ARG A 212 1.24 -27.41 80.32
N ASN A 213 0.96 -28.64 79.87
CA ASN A 213 0.54 -29.73 80.75
C ASN A 213 1.67 -30.10 81.73
N SER A 214 2.91 -30.23 81.25
CA SER A 214 4.06 -30.50 82.12
C SER A 214 4.29 -29.42 83.17
N ILE A 215 4.10 -28.14 82.82
CA ILE A 215 4.16 -27.04 83.81
C ILE A 215 3.02 -27.18 84.84
N GLY A 216 1.81 -27.54 84.40
CA GLY A 216 0.69 -27.83 85.29
C GLY A 216 1.02 -28.93 86.31
N GLU A 217 1.63 -30.03 85.87
CA GLU A 217 2.08 -31.10 86.77
C GLU A 217 3.14 -30.61 87.76
N VAL A 218 4.10 -29.78 87.32
CA VAL A 218 5.13 -29.20 88.20
C VAL A 218 4.49 -28.32 89.29
N ILE A 219 3.48 -27.52 88.94
CA ILE A 219 2.75 -26.68 89.90
C ILE A 219 2.05 -27.56 90.94
N GLU A 220 1.34 -28.62 90.51
CA GLU A 220 0.67 -29.56 91.42
C GLU A 220 1.66 -30.26 92.37
N LYS A 221 2.83 -30.67 91.86
CA LYS A 221 3.89 -31.24 92.71
C LYS A 221 4.45 -30.22 93.69
N MET A 222 4.61 -28.96 93.30
CA MET A 222 5.07 -27.90 94.19
C MET A 222 4.06 -27.58 95.30
N ASP A 223 2.75 -27.60 95.00
CA ASP A 223 1.71 -27.48 96.02
C ASP A 223 1.77 -28.63 97.04
N GLY A 224 1.97 -29.87 96.56
CA GLY A 224 2.17 -31.03 97.44
C GLY A 224 3.42 -30.94 98.32
N ILE A 225 4.52 -30.35 97.82
CA ILE A 225 5.72 -30.07 98.62
C ILE A 225 5.42 -29.02 99.69
N CYS A 226 4.70 -27.95 99.36
CA CYS A 226 4.29 -26.91 100.30
C CYS A 226 3.43 -27.48 101.44
N ASP A 227 2.47 -28.34 101.12
CA ASP A 227 1.65 -29.00 102.12
C ASP A 227 2.45 -29.97 103.01
N SER A 228 3.40 -30.70 102.42
CA SER A 228 4.32 -31.56 103.18
C SER A 228 5.19 -30.74 104.14
N ALA A 229 5.69 -29.57 103.71
CA ALA A 229 6.45 -28.67 104.56
C ALA A 229 5.61 -28.14 105.75
N LYS A 230 4.34 -27.78 105.53
CA LYS A 230 3.41 -27.38 106.61
C LYS A 230 3.09 -28.51 107.59
N LEU A 231 3.09 -29.77 107.14
CA LEU A 231 2.93 -30.92 108.02
C LEU A 231 4.17 -31.13 108.89
N ILE A 232 5.36 -30.95 108.32
CA ILE A 232 6.64 -31.01 109.05
C ILE A 232 6.68 -29.89 110.11
N GLU A 233 6.33 -28.66 109.75
CA GLU A 233 6.24 -27.53 110.68
C GLU A 233 5.35 -27.85 111.89
N ARG A 234 4.13 -28.33 111.65
CA ARG A 234 3.20 -28.75 112.72
C ARG A 234 3.73 -29.91 113.58
N ALA A 235 4.47 -30.85 112.98
CA ALA A 235 5.09 -31.93 113.71
C ALA A 235 6.20 -31.42 114.64
N PHE A 236 6.98 -30.42 114.20
CA PHE A 236 7.98 -29.75 115.03
C PHE A 236 7.35 -28.96 116.18
N GLU A 237 6.27 -28.22 115.96
CA GLU A 237 5.54 -27.51 117.03
C GLU A 237 5.06 -28.49 118.12
N ARG A 238 4.49 -29.63 117.70
CA ARG A 238 4.02 -30.66 118.63
C ARG A 238 5.17 -31.36 119.36
N LEU A 239 6.31 -31.51 118.69
CA LEU A 239 7.53 -32.03 119.33
C LEU A 239 8.04 -31.05 120.39
N GLU A 240 8.05 -29.74 120.09
CA GLU A 240 8.42 -28.69 121.04
C GLU A 240 7.52 -28.72 122.29
N GLU A 241 6.20 -28.82 122.12
CA GLU A 241 5.25 -28.94 123.23
C GLU A 241 5.55 -30.17 124.11
N LYS A 242 5.86 -31.31 123.48
CA LYS A 242 6.22 -32.54 124.21
C LYS A 242 7.55 -32.42 124.96
N LEU A 243 8.52 -31.73 124.38
CA LEU A 243 9.78 -31.44 125.05
C LEU A 243 9.57 -30.51 126.26
N GLN A 244 8.72 -29.48 126.15
CA GLN A 244 8.36 -28.63 127.29
C GLN A 244 7.64 -29.41 128.41
N GLN A 245 6.71 -30.31 128.07
CA GLN A 245 6.07 -31.19 129.04
C GLN A 245 7.10 -32.09 129.74
N THR A 246 8.04 -32.65 128.99
CA THR A 246 9.12 -33.50 129.53
C THR A 246 10.02 -32.72 130.48
N LEU A 247 10.39 -31.48 130.13
CA LEU A 247 11.13 -30.58 131.01
C LEU A 247 10.37 -30.30 132.31
N SER A 248 9.06 -30.02 132.22
CA SER A 248 8.20 -29.79 133.39
C SER A 248 8.12 -31.02 134.32
N ILE A 249 8.01 -32.21 133.75
CA ILE A 249 8.07 -33.47 134.50
C ILE A 249 9.45 -33.62 135.15
N ASN A 250 10.54 -33.35 134.42
CA ASN A 250 11.89 -33.45 134.98
C ASN A 250 12.09 -32.48 136.15
N THR A 251 11.63 -31.24 136.04
CA THR A 251 11.64 -30.26 137.14
C THR A 251 10.81 -30.76 138.33
N SER A 252 9.68 -31.42 138.08
CA SER A 252 8.86 -32.02 139.14
C SER A 252 9.57 -33.20 139.81
N ILE A 253 10.27 -34.04 139.03
CA ILE A 253 11.10 -35.15 139.55
C ILE A 253 12.25 -34.60 140.37
N GLU A 254 12.95 -33.55 139.93
CA GLU A 254 13.98 -32.86 140.71
C GLU A 254 13.40 -32.30 142.02
N GLY A 255 12.20 -31.74 141.98
CA GLY A 255 11.47 -31.30 143.17
C GLY A 255 11.15 -32.45 144.13
N ILE A 256 10.67 -33.59 143.62
CA ILE A 256 10.41 -34.80 144.42
C ILE A 256 11.72 -35.34 144.98
N ALA A 257 12.77 -35.48 144.17
CA ALA A 257 14.08 -35.95 144.62
C ALA A 257 14.66 -35.02 145.69
N GLY A 258 14.47 -33.70 145.57
CA GLY A 258 14.79 -32.73 146.61
C GLY A 258 14.01 -32.97 147.91
N ASN A 259 12.70 -33.21 147.82
CA ASN A 259 11.87 -33.55 148.97
C ASN A 259 12.24 -34.91 149.57
N THR A 260 12.51 -35.93 148.75
CA THR A 260 12.97 -37.26 149.18
C THR A 260 14.31 -37.15 149.86
N LYS A 261 15.24 -36.34 149.34
CA LYS A 261 16.53 -36.05 149.97
C LYS A 261 16.35 -35.37 151.32
N MET A 262 15.39 -34.45 151.46
CA MET A 262 15.05 -33.84 152.74
C MET A 262 14.40 -34.83 153.72
N LEU A 263 13.54 -35.73 153.24
CA LEU A 263 12.94 -36.82 154.01
C LEU A 263 13.98 -37.83 154.50
N ALA A 264 14.86 -38.27 153.61
CA ALA A 264 16.03 -39.10 153.87
C ALA A 264 16.97 -38.46 154.89
N LEU A 265 17.26 -37.16 154.74
CA LEU A 265 18.06 -36.41 155.71
C LEU A 265 17.38 -36.35 157.08
N ASN A 266 16.08 -36.04 157.14
CA ASN A 266 15.33 -36.04 158.40
C ASN A 266 15.29 -37.44 159.04
N ALA A 267 15.10 -38.49 158.25
CA ALA A 267 15.12 -39.87 158.71
C ALA A 267 16.52 -40.28 159.23
N THR A 268 17.58 -39.84 158.57
CA THR A 268 18.98 -40.06 158.98
C THR A 268 19.29 -39.32 160.30
N ILE A 269 18.83 -38.08 160.44
CA ILE A 269 18.96 -37.30 161.69
C ILE A 269 18.24 -38.01 162.83
N GLU A 270 17.00 -38.45 162.64
CA GLU A 270 16.22 -39.09 163.70
C GLU A 270 16.72 -40.51 164.03
N ALA A 271 17.24 -41.22 163.03
CA ALA A 271 17.95 -42.49 163.23
C ALA A 271 19.25 -42.33 164.03
N ALA A 272 20.04 -41.26 163.76
CA ALA A 272 21.22 -40.92 164.56
C ALA A 272 20.83 -40.58 166.01
N ARG A 273 19.68 -39.94 166.20
CA ARG A 273 19.12 -39.60 167.53
C ARG A 273 18.72 -40.82 168.35
N ALA A 274 18.26 -41.90 167.70
CA ALA A 274 17.89 -43.17 168.34
C ALA A 274 19.08 -44.08 168.73
N GLY A 275 20.32 -43.68 168.42
CA GLY A 275 21.54 -44.35 168.86
C GLY A 275 21.64 -45.81 168.38
N ALA A 276 21.98 -46.74 169.29
CA ALA A 276 22.23 -48.16 168.94
C ALA A 276 21.02 -48.87 168.30
N TYR A 277 19.80 -48.42 168.58
CA TYR A 277 18.56 -48.96 168.02
C TYR A 277 18.19 -48.37 166.65
N GLY A 278 18.80 -47.25 166.24
CA GLY A 278 18.52 -46.56 164.98
C GLY A 278 19.43 -46.94 163.79
N LYS A 279 20.49 -47.73 164.02
CA LYS A 279 21.49 -48.05 162.99
C LYS A 279 20.92 -48.69 161.72
N ALA A 280 19.94 -49.59 161.84
CA ALA A 280 19.32 -50.21 160.67
C ALA A 280 18.45 -49.21 159.88
N PHE A 281 17.83 -48.24 160.55
CA PHE A 281 17.02 -47.20 159.92
C PHE A 281 17.85 -46.12 159.22
N ALA A 282 19.04 -45.79 159.76
CA ALA A 282 19.95 -44.84 159.12
C ALA A 282 20.46 -45.34 157.76
N VAL A 283 20.77 -46.64 157.64
CA VAL A 283 21.25 -47.23 156.38
C VAL A 283 20.19 -47.16 155.28
N VAL A 284 18.91 -47.41 155.61
CA VAL A 284 17.81 -47.33 154.63
C VAL A 284 17.48 -45.89 154.23
N ALA A 285 17.81 -44.91 155.08
CA ALA A 285 17.56 -43.50 154.78
C ALA A 285 18.65 -42.86 153.90
N GLU A 286 19.85 -43.46 153.81
CA GLU A 286 20.97 -42.97 153.00
C GLU A 286 20.96 -43.57 151.57
N GLU A 287 20.21 -44.66 151.37
CA GLU A 287 19.98 -45.37 150.10
C GLU A 287 18.81 -44.76 149.30
#